data_AF-A0A8D1WB81-F1
#
_entry.id   AF-A0A8D1WB81-F1
#
_cell.length_a   1.000
_cell.length_b   1.000
_cell.length_c   1.000
_cell.angle_alpha   90.00
_cell.angle_beta   90.00
_cell.angle_gamma   90.00
#
_symmetry.space_group_name_H-M   'P 1'
#
loop_
_entity.id
_entity.type
_entity.pdbx_description
1 polymer ?
#
loop_
_entity_poly.entity_id
_entity_poly.type
_entity_poly.pdbx_seq_one_letter_code
_entity_poly.pdbx_strand_id
1 'polypeptide(L)'
;MLSHPIRQVSPLFWKRGKGSALRARRGGCARPGHRAVVSFSVAYDFLATSDINKDRIQDVLFLYKNSDGGSNVSLACAEEGFSSPCTFVAAASGANGTILWERPAAQNGALVECTSPQPRGGEAPAACILLGRPGPFIAVNLVTGETLWTHPNSFGGNTSILSPLLWVPDVDADGAPDLLVLTREEKQVNGYIYSGSTGQLVGPPGSLGVDGTSGAILHVTRTGAPYVLLPCESSLCGFSVKGLYEKATGRDSLLKTDPLWEDMLNATSHQLRLHSWGAVRYVMTIPGKAGEDLLLVTSEACVLLDGQDLAPRWTLGAAQIHRKPVLGHYKPDTLAVVIENGTGTDRQILLLDLSSGAILWSQALRGLPRDPQPASLPTADHRSAFFFWGLHEPAGANQTDPRAAPHSLYLFHPTLPGVLLELASISAHIVASRVVLLEPGRHAACILLTGPASPDVPGLVSMAKYKVQDLVPSSRVIHLVQGGPDSDQAVRNRFSRLRYRSEA
;
A
#
# COMPACT_ATOMS: atom_id res chain seq x y z
N MET A 1 20.83 -11.85 58.00
CA MET A 1 20.00 -10.62 58.04
C MET A 1 20.29 -9.85 56.76
N LEU A 2 19.39 -9.54 55.84
CA LEU A 2 17.95 -9.72 55.70
C LEU A 2 17.66 -9.77 54.19
N SER A 3 16.59 -10.45 53.84
CA SER A 3 16.15 -10.93 52.52
C SER A 3 15.19 -9.97 51.78
N HIS A 4 15.43 -9.73 50.48
CA HIS A 4 14.48 -9.42 49.36
C HIS A 4 13.50 -8.20 49.49
N PRO A 5 12.88 -7.64 48.39
CA PRO A 5 12.63 -8.24 47.07
C PRO A 5 12.82 -7.36 45.80
N ILE A 6 12.84 -8.08 44.66
CA ILE A 6 12.65 -7.63 43.27
C ILE A 6 11.23 -7.03 43.12
N ARG A 7 11.12 -5.81 42.57
CA ARG A 7 9.82 -5.20 42.21
C ARG A 7 9.42 -5.58 40.78
N GLN A 8 8.29 -6.28 40.68
CA GLN A 8 7.53 -6.51 39.46
C GLN A 8 7.12 -5.19 38.78
N VAL A 9 7.30 -5.13 37.47
CA VAL A 9 6.66 -4.15 36.60
C VAL A 9 5.15 -4.44 36.58
N SER A 10 4.34 -3.45 36.96
CA SER A 10 2.88 -3.53 36.85
C SER A 10 2.42 -3.15 35.44
N PRO A 11 1.61 -3.96 34.75
CA PRO A 11 0.94 -3.56 33.51
C PRO A 11 -0.22 -2.62 33.84
N LEU A 12 -0.29 -1.45 33.20
CA LEU A 12 -1.45 -0.57 33.33
C LEU A 12 -2.70 -1.27 32.77
N PHE A 13 -3.68 -1.43 33.64
CA PHE A 13 -4.92 -2.18 33.43
C PHE A 13 -5.81 -1.60 32.33
N TRP A 14 -6.24 -2.48 31.44
CA TRP A 14 -7.45 -2.39 30.63
C TRP A 14 -8.69 -2.39 31.55
N LYS A 15 -9.49 -1.33 31.56
CA LYS A 15 -10.82 -1.37 32.22
C LYS A 15 -11.83 -2.10 31.34
N ARG A 16 -12.30 -3.27 31.79
CA ARG A 16 -13.65 -3.78 31.47
C ARG A 16 -14.66 -2.99 32.30
N GLY A 17 -15.47 -2.16 31.66
CA GLY A 17 -16.66 -1.59 32.30
C GLY A 17 -17.75 -2.67 32.45
N LYS A 18 -17.95 -3.18 33.67
CA LYS A 18 -19.27 -3.69 34.09
C LYS A 18 -19.97 -2.54 34.81
N GLY A 19 -21.07 -2.06 34.22
CA GLY A 19 -21.96 -1.06 34.80
C GLY A 19 -23.39 -1.36 34.36
N SER A 20 -24.15 -1.88 35.33
CA SER A 20 -25.60 -1.88 35.50
C SER A 20 -26.48 -1.19 34.44
N ALA A 21 -27.54 -1.91 34.07
CA ALA A 21 -28.61 -1.48 33.19
C ALA A 21 -29.23 -0.14 33.60
N LEU A 22 -29.12 0.86 32.73
CA LEU A 22 -30.17 1.85 32.51
C LEU A 22 -30.44 1.94 31.01
N ARG A 23 -31.73 1.81 30.69
CA ARG A 23 -32.30 1.74 29.35
C ARG A 23 -32.24 3.12 28.70
N ALA A 24 -31.35 3.32 27.74
CA ALA A 24 -31.41 4.44 26.81
C ALA A 24 -31.28 3.91 25.36
N ARG A 25 -32.39 3.99 24.63
CA ARG A 25 -32.44 3.74 23.17
C ARG A 25 -31.87 4.97 22.46
N ARG A 26 -30.77 4.81 21.71
CA ARG A 26 -30.43 5.41 20.39
C ARG A 26 -28.91 5.34 20.15
N GLY A 27 -28.52 4.93 18.94
CA GLY A 27 -27.14 4.95 18.44
C GLY A 27 -26.36 3.64 18.68
N GLY A 28 -26.48 2.68 17.76
CA GLY A 28 -25.71 1.44 17.81
C GLY A 28 -24.25 1.68 17.42
N CYS A 29 -23.37 1.84 18.41
CA CYS A 29 -21.93 1.70 18.19
C CYS A 29 -21.61 0.22 17.96
N ALA A 30 -20.97 -0.09 16.82
CA ALA A 30 -20.36 -1.39 16.56
C ALA A 30 -19.44 -1.77 17.74
N ARG A 31 -19.44 -3.05 18.12
CA ARG A 31 -18.54 -3.55 19.17
C ARG A 31 -17.09 -3.23 18.78
N PRO A 32 -16.24 -2.75 19.70
CA PRO A 32 -14.89 -2.37 19.34
C PRO A 32 -14.08 -3.61 18.97
N GLY A 33 -13.51 -3.58 17.77
CA GLY A 33 -12.37 -4.44 17.43
C GLY A 33 -11.14 -4.08 18.26
N HIS A 34 -10.09 -4.88 18.16
CA HIS A 34 -8.83 -4.59 18.85
C HIS A 34 -8.28 -3.24 18.37
N ARG A 35 -7.93 -2.37 19.32
CA ARG A 35 -7.47 -1.00 19.06
C ARG A 35 -6.20 -0.74 19.84
N ALA A 36 -5.13 -0.40 19.14
CA ALA A 36 -3.91 0.16 19.70
C ALA A 36 -3.99 1.69 19.60
N VAL A 37 -3.56 2.38 20.66
CA VAL A 37 -3.64 3.83 20.76
C VAL A 37 -2.32 4.34 21.31
N VAL A 38 -1.72 5.30 20.62
CA VAL A 38 -0.52 6.01 21.06
C VAL A 38 -0.86 7.50 21.12
N SER A 39 -0.71 8.08 22.29
CA SER A 39 -1.01 9.51 22.53
C SER A 39 0.14 10.40 22.07
N PHE A 40 -0.15 11.69 21.87
CA PHE A 40 0.83 12.75 21.57
C PHE A 40 1.82 12.36 20.47
N SER A 41 1.31 11.78 19.39
CA SER A 41 2.13 11.23 18.32
C SER A 41 1.71 11.78 16.97
N VAL A 42 2.63 11.68 16.02
CA VAL A 42 2.43 11.94 14.60
C VAL A 42 2.38 10.59 13.89
N ALA A 43 1.45 10.39 12.97
CA ALA A 43 1.41 9.22 12.10
C ALA A 43 1.91 9.59 10.70
N TYR A 44 2.67 8.69 10.09
CA TYR A 44 3.06 8.81 8.69
C TYR A 44 2.22 7.87 7.83
N ASP A 45 2.06 8.20 6.56
CA ASP A 45 1.31 7.40 5.57
C ASP A 45 2.12 6.17 5.15
N PHE A 46 2.25 5.21 6.08
CA PHE A 46 2.84 3.90 5.86
C PHE A 46 2.08 2.84 6.66
N LEU A 47 1.59 1.82 5.95
CA LEU A 47 0.90 0.68 6.54
C LEU A 47 1.19 -0.60 5.74
N ALA A 48 1.95 -1.51 6.32
CA ALA A 48 2.26 -2.81 5.74
C ALA A 48 1.71 -3.95 6.61
N THR A 49 1.55 -5.13 6.00
CA THR A 49 1.09 -6.33 6.69
C THR A 49 1.91 -7.54 6.30
N SER A 50 2.31 -8.34 7.28
CA SER A 50 3.01 -9.60 7.10
C SER A 50 2.78 -10.48 8.33
N ASP A 51 2.87 -11.79 8.20
CA ASP A 51 2.94 -12.71 9.34
C ASP A 51 4.36 -12.67 9.93
N ILE A 52 4.57 -11.84 10.96
CA ILE A 52 5.90 -11.54 11.52
C ILE A 52 6.28 -12.61 12.54
N ASN A 53 5.38 -12.93 13.46
CA ASN A 53 5.63 -13.91 14.52
C ASN A 53 5.37 -15.37 14.09
N LYS A 54 5.00 -15.61 12.82
CA LYS A 54 4.71 -16.92 12.21
C LYS A 54 3.54 -17.65 12.86
N ASP A 55 2.57 -16.90 13.38
CA ASP A 55 1.34 -17.44 13.97
C ASP A 55 0.20 -17.65 12.94
N ARG A 56 0.47 -17.37 11.66
CA ARG A 56 -0.46 -17.41 10.52
C ARG A 56 -1.51 -16.30 10.55
N ILE A 57 -1.33 -15.28 11.38
CA ILE A 57 -2.13 -14.06 11.41
C ILE A 57 -1.29 -12.92 10.85
N GLN A 58 -1.85 -12.15 9.93
CA GLN A 58 -1.17 -10.96 9.42
C GLN A 58 -1.01 -9.92 10.52
N ASP A 59 0.23 -9.60 10.86
CA ASP A 59 0.65 -8.51 11.73
C ASP A 59 0.77 -7.21 10.94
N VAL A 60 0.88 -6.09 11.66
CA VAL A 60 0.80 -4.73 11.09
C VAL A 60 2.09 -3.98 11.35
N LEU A 61 2.69 -3.41 10.31
CA LEU A 61 3.78 -2.46 10.42
C LEU A 61 3.29 -1.05 10.11
N PHE A 62 3.73 -0.09 10.92
CA PHE A 62 3.36 1.31 10.76
C PHE A 62 4.48 2.23 11.27
N LEU A 63 4.43 3.48 10.80
CA LEU A 63 5.34 4.54 11.21
C LEU A 63 4.62 5.54 12.12
N TYR A 64 5.27 5.91 13.21
CA TYR A 64 4.82 6.98 14.08
C TYR A 64 6.00 7.74 14.66
N LYS A 65 5.78 8.98 15.06
CA LYS A 65 6.74 9.77 15.81
C LYS A 65 6.12 10.15 17.14
N ASN A 66 6.74 9.71 18.22
CA ASN A 66 6.28 9.99 19.56
C ASN A 66 6.75 11.40 19.97
N SER A 67 5.85 12.25 20.42
CA SER A 67 6.20 13.60 20.91
C SER A 67 6.41 13.63 22.43
N ASP A 68 6.00 12.58 23.14
CA ASP A 68 6.28 12.42 24.56
C ASP A 68 7.73 11.93 24.70
N GLY A 69 8.63 12.88 24.97
CA GLY A 69 10.06 12.65 25.22
C GLY A 69 10.36 11.94 26.54
N GLY A 70 9.59 10.88 26.87
CA GLY A 70 9.89 10.01 28.00
C GLY A 70 11.34 9.52 27.91
N SER A 71 12.00 9.36 29.07
CA SER A 71 13.44 9.09 29.15
C SER A 71 13.90 7.92 28.27
N ASN A 72 13.07 6.88 28.14
CA ASN A 72 13.38 5.69 27.34
C ASN A 72 13.34 5.96 25.83
N VAL A 73 12.38 6.76 25.35
CA VAL A 73 12.26 7.13 23.93
C VAL A 73 13.44 8.02 23.53
N SER A 74 13.78 8.96 24.41
CA SER A 74 14.91 9.85 24.19
C SER A 74 16.24 9.12 24.18
N LEU A 75 16.42 8.11 25.04
CA LEU A 75 17.59 7.24 25.03
C LEU A 75 17.67 6.41 23.75
N ALA A 76 16.58 5.76 23.34
CA ALA A 76 16.54 4.95 22.12
C ALA A 76 16.87 5.77 20.86
N CYS A 77 16.32 6.98 20.73
CA CYS A 77 16.69 7.88 19.64
C CYS A 77 18.19 8.23 19.66
N ALA A 78 18.74 8.53 20.85
CA ALA A 78 20.14 8.92 20.99
C ALA A 78 21.13 7.77 20.73
N GLU A 79 20.78 6.53 21.10
CA GLU A 79 21.58 5.33 20.80
C GLU A 79 21.74 5.11 19.30
N GLU A 80 20.72 5.46 18.51
CA GLU A 80 20.75 5.42 17.03
C GLU A 80 21.26 6.75 16.41
N GLY A 81 21.72 7.69 17.23
CA GLY A 81 22.30 8.97 16.77
C GLY A 81 21.29 10.05 16.38
N PHE A 82 20.01 9.91 16.72
CA PHE A 82 18.96 10.89 16.45
C PHE A 82 18.70 11.81 17.64
N SER A 83 18.25 13.03 17.36
CA SER A 83 17.69 13.91 18.40
C SER A 83 16.24 13.51 18.71
N SER A 84 15.90 13.47 20.00
CA SER A 84 14.53 13.21 20.44
C SER A 84 13.65 14.45 20.29
N PRO A 85 12.42 14.35 19.75
CA PRO A 85 11.75 13.13 19.29
C PRO A 85 12.17 12.69 17.88
N CYS A 86 12.32 11.37 17.68
CA CYS A 86 12.61 10.75 16.39
C CYS A 86 11.44 9.87 15.90
N THR A 87 11.48 9.46 14.63
CA THR A 87 10.47 8.59 14.02
C THR A 87 10.79 7.13 14.31
N PHE A 88 9.76 6.36 14.65
CA PHE A 88 9.82 4.94 14.95
C PHE A 88 9.08 4.13 13.88
N VAL A 89 9.62 2.96 13.59
CA VAL A 89 8.89 1.88 12.92
C VAL A 89 8.53 0.83 13.97
N ALA A 90 7.29 0.38 13.96
CA ALA A 90 6.82 -0.67 14.86
C ALA A 90 6.04 -1.73 14.11
N ALA A 91 6.24 -2.97 14.56
CA ALA A 91 5.43 -4.13 14.22
C ALA A 91 4.48 -4.43 15.39
N ALA A 92 3.19 -4.52 15.10
CA ALA A 92 2.16 -4.87 16.08
C ALA A 92 1.44 -6.15 15.67
N SER A 93 1.22 -7.04 16.64
CA SER A 93 0.56 -8.31 16.40
C SER A 93 -0.87 -8.09 15.90
N GLY A 94 -1.19 -8.73 14.78
CA GLY A 94 -2.51 -8.74 14.19
C GLY A 94 -3.54 -9.41 15.09
N ALA A 95 -3.14 -10.31 15.97
CA ALA A 95 -4.03 -11.03 16.88
C ALA A 95 -4.61 -10.11 17.97
N ASN A 96 -3.73 -9.46 18.73
CA ASN A 96 -4.06 -8.77 19.99
C ASN A 96 -3.65 -7.27 20.01
N GLY A 97 -2.87 -6.80 19.03
CA GLY A 97 -2.36 -5.43 18.95
C GLY A 97 -1.12 -5.14 19.80
N THR A 98 -0.45 -6.14 20.36
CA THR A 98 0.80 -5.94 21.12
C THR A 98 1.95 -5.62 20.19
N ILE A 99 2.81 -4.67 20.57
CA ILE A 99 4.04 -4.41 19.83
C ILE A 99 4.95 -5.65 19.91
N LEU A 100 5.33 -6.19 18.76
CA LEU A 100 6.26 -7.31 18.61
C LEU A 100 7.70 -6.82 18.70
N TRP A 101 7.99 -5.74 17.97
CA TRP A 101 9.23 -4.99 18.03
C TRP A 101 8.97 -3.56 17.58
N GLU A 102 9.78 -2.62 18.07
CA GLU A 102 9.80 -1.22 17.65
C GLU A 102 11.24 -0.73 17.66
N ARG A 103 11.57 0.19 16.76
CA ARG A 103 12.90 0.82 16.72
C ARG A 103 12.86 2.23 16.14
N PRO A 104 13.85 3.07 16.47
CA PRO A 104 14.09 4.30 15.74
C PRO A 104 14.39 4.02 14.26
N ALA A 105 13.80 4.83 13.38
CA ALA A 105 13.90 4.72 11.93
C ALA A 105 14.63 5.92 11.30
N ALA A 106 14.30 7.15 11.72
CA ALA A 106 15.01 8.37 11.29
C ALA A 106 14.68 9.58 12.18
N GLN A 107 15.35 10.70 11.93
CA GLN A 107 15.08 11.97 12.60
C GLN A 107 13.63 12.45 12.39
N ASN A 108 13.13 12.43 11.15
CA ASN A 108 11.78 12.88 10.78
C ASN A 108 11.26 12.10 9.56
N GLY A 109 10.14 11.40 9.72
CA GLY A 109 9.61 10.50 8.70
C GLY A 109 10.56 9.36 8.36
N ALA A 110 10.19 8.53 7.40
CA ALA A 110 11.07 7.59 6.72
C ALA A 110 10.34 7.06 5.49
N LEU A 111 11.08 6.78 4.41
CA LEU A 111 10.55 5.88 3.39
C LEU A 111 10.80 4.45 3.88
N VAL A 112 9.75 3.65 3.89
CA VAL A 112 9.82 2.25 4.30
C VAL A 112 9.26 1.37 3.19
N GLU A 113 10.08 0.44 2.73
CA GLU A 113 9.69 -0.56 1.75
C GLU A 113 9.98 -1.94 2.34
N CYS A 114 8.94 -2.74 2.58
CA CYS A 114 9.08 -4.08 3.13
C CYS A 114 8.70 -5.11 2.08
N THR A 115 9.56 -6.10 1.88
CA THR A 115 9.28 -7.23 1.00
C THR A 115 9.08 -8.51 1.80
N SER A 116 8.01 -9.22 1.47
CA SER A 116 7.84 -10.62 1.82
C SER A 116 8.45 -11.44 0.68
N PRO A 117 9.18 -12.54 0.95
CA PRO A 117 9.80 -13.34 -0.09
C PRO A 117 8.78 -13.72 -1.17
N GLN A 118 9.08 -13.42 -2.43
CA GLN A 118 8.28 -13.90 -3.54
C GLN A 118 8.26 -15.44 -3.54
N PRO A 119 7.13 -16.07 -3.92
CA PRO A 119 7.01 -17.53 -3.95
C PRO A 119 7.84 -18.21 -5.05
N ARG A 120 8.63 -17.48 -5.85
CA ARG A 120 9.47 -18.05 -6.92
C ARG A 120 10.95 -17.78 -6.69
N GLY A 121 11.58 -18.70 -5.96
CA GLY A 121 12.95 -19.13 -6.27
C GLY A 121 14.11 -18.34 -5.66
N GLY A 122 14.03 -17.91 -4.40
CA GLY A 122 15.21 -17.47 -3.64
C GLY A 122 14.91 -17.32 -2.15
N GLU A 123 15.76 -17.89 -1.29
CA GLU A 123 15.73 -17.80 0.19
C GLU A 123 16.15 -16.41 0.69
N ALA A 124 15.75 -15.33 0.03
CA ALA A 124 16.03 -13.99 0.55
C ALA A 124 15.24 -13.78 1.86
N PRO A 125 15.90 -13.43 2.98
CA PRO A 125 15.20 -13.19 4.24
C PRO A 125 14.26 -11.99 4.10
N ALA A 126 13.06 -12.09 4.68
CA ALA A 126 12.10 -10.99 4.67
C ALA A 126 12.71 -9.76 5.37
N ALA A 127 12.83 -8.66 4.64
CA ALA A 127 13.50 -7.46 5.12
C ALA A 127 12.66 -6.20 4.83
N CYS A 128 12.83 -5.20 5.69
CA CYS A 128 12.34 -3.85 5.48
C CYS A 128 13.52 -2.92 5.27
N ILE A 129 13.45 -2.13 4.20
CA ILE A 129 14.40 -1.08 3.90
C ILE A 129 13.85 0.22 4.48
N LEU A 130 14.62 0.83 5.38
CA LEU A 130 14.33 2.13 6.00
C LEU A 130 15.28 3.18 5.43
N LEU A 131 14.72 4.26 4.90
CA LEU A 131 15.50 5.33 4.29
C LEU A 131 15.11 6.67 4.91
N GLY A 132 15.98 7.17 5.80
CA GLY A 132 15.79 8.43 6.52
C GLY A 132 16.15 9.68 5.71
N ARG A 133 15.47 10.81 5.99
CA ARG A 133 15.79 12.13 5.42
C ARG A 133 15.89 13.25 6.46
N PRO A 134 17.09 13.83 6.65
CA PRO A 134 18.38 13.16 6.51
C PRO A 134 18.43 11.95 7.47
N GLY A 135 19.22 10.93 7.16
CA GLY A 135 19.33 9.78 8.05
C GLY A 135 20.00 8.58 7.38
N PRO A 136 20.22 7.50 8.14
CA PRO A 136 20.84 6.30 7.65
C PRO A 136 19.96 5.56 6.64
N PHE A 137 20.61 4.73 5.84
CA PHE A 137 20.01 3.75 4.95
C PHE A 137 20.19 2.36 5.58
N ILE A 138 19.09 1.76 6.02
CA ILE A 138 19.11 0.59 6.90
C ILE A 138 18.26 -0.53 6.31
N ALA A 139 18.75 -1.76 6.32
CA ALA A 139 17.92 -2.95 6.21
C ALA A 139 17.66 -3.56 7.58
N VAL A 140 16.40 -3.93 7.80
CA VAL A 140 15.92 -4.48 9.06
C VAL A 140 15.27 -5.82 8.81
N ASN A 141 15.59 -6.80 9.63
CA ASN A 141 14.93 -8.10 9.61
C ASN A 141 13.45 -7.91 9.97
N LEU A 142 12.54 -8.30 9.07
CA LEU A 142 11.10 -8.11 9.26
C LEU A 142 10.56 -8.83 10.51
N VAL A 143 11.16 -9.97 10.87
CA VAL A 143 10.72 -10.84 11.98
C VAL A 143 11.22 -10.32 13.32
N THR A 144 12.50 -9.99 13.43
CA THR A 144 13.13 -9.64 14.72
C THR A 144 13.22 -8.14 14.98
N GLY A 145 13.14 -7.31 13.94
CA GLY A 145 13.41 -5.87 14.05
C GLY A 145 14.91 -5.53 14.15
N GLU A 146 15.80 -6.51 14.06
CA GLU A 146 17.25 -6.31 14.13
C GLU A 146 17.82 -5.74 12.82
N THR A 147 18.86 -4.92 12.95
CA THR A 147 19.59 -4.38 11.79
C THR A 147 20.34 -5.50 11.06
N LEU A 148 20.08 -5.67 9.77
CA LEU A 148 20.86 -6.53 8.88
C LEU A 148 22.12 -5.81 8.41
N TRP A 149 21.96 -4.58 7.96
CA TRP A 149 23.06 -3.68 7.60
C TRP A 149 22.63 -2.22 7.72
N THR A 150 23.60 -1.33 7.87
CA THR A 150 23.40 0.12 7.98
C THR A 150 24.50 0.84 7.23
N HIS A 151 24.11 1.82 6.42
CA HIS A 151 25.02 2.68 5.68
C HIS A 151 24.64 4.15 5.86
N PRO A 152 25.63 5.07 5.85
CA PRO A 152 25.32 6.48 5.73
C PRO A 152 24.64 6.69 4.38
N ASN A 153 23.55 7.45 4.39
CA ASN A 153 22.90 7.82 3.16
C ASN A 153 23.81 8.76 2.35
N SER A 154 24.15 8.36 1.12
CA SER A 154 24.99 9.12 0.20
C SER A 154 24.23 10.18 -0.62
N PHE A 155 22.91 10.28 -0.46
CA PHE A 155 22.11 11.22 -1.23
C PHE A 155 22.34 12.66 -0.75
N GLY A 156 22.54 13.59 -1.70
CA GLY A 156 22.71 15.01 -1.41
C GLY A 156 21.46 15.61 -0.76
N GLY A 157 21.62 16.67 0.04
CA GLY A 157 20.52 17.29 0.80
C GLY A 157 19.34 17.81 -0.05
N ASN A 158 19.58 18.10 -1.34
CA ASN A 158 18.57 18.60 -2.28
C ASN A 158 17.92 17.50 -3.14
N THR A 159 18.19 16.23 -2.84
CA THR A 159 17.71 15.10 -3.64
C THR A 159 16.37 14.56 -3.13
N SER A 160 15.54 14.11 -4.05
CA SER A 160 14.28 13.45 -3.77
C SER A 160 14.30 12.00 -4.23
N ILE A 161 14.41 11.05 -3.29
CA ILE A 161 14.11 9.63 -3.57
C ILE A 161 12.69 9.50 -4.14
N LEU A 162 12.60 8.80 -5.26
CA LEU A 162 11.37 8.42 -5.93
C LEU A 162 10.91 7.07 -5.36
N SER A 163 9.66 6.99 -4.93
CA SER A 163 9.04 5.75 -4.45
C SER A 163 8.32 5.02 -5.59
N PRO A 164 8.17 3.68 -5.54
CA PRO A 164 8.74 2.76 -4.55
C PRO A 164 10.24 2.49 -4.78
N LEU A 165 10.89 1.83 -3.83
CA LEU A 165 12.21 1.23 -4.08
C LEU A 165 12.05 -0.03 -4.93
N LEU A 166 12.96 -0.28 -5.86
CA LEU A 166 12.84 -1.39 -6.81
C LEU A 166 13.82 -2.50 -6.48
N TRP A 167 13.31 -3.67 -6.14
CA TRP A 167 14.12 -4.89 -6.09
C TRP A 167 14.40 -5.34 -7.52
N VAL A 168 15.67 -5.49 -7.85
CA VAL A 168 16.17 -5.95 -9.15
C VAL A 168 16.81 -7.34 -8.98
N PRO A 169 16.96 -8.13 -10.06
CA PRO A 169 17.72 -9.37 -9.99
C PRO A 169 19.14 -9.12 -9.47
N ASP A 170 19.76 -10.18 -8.94
CA ASP A 170 21.17 -10.18 -8.52
C ASP A 170 22.06 -9.66 -9.67
N VAL A 171 22.65 -8.48 -9.49
CA VAL A 171 23.52 -7.85 -10.49
C VAL A 171 25.00 -7.93 -10.11
N ASP A 172 25.32 -8.09 -8.83
CA ASP A 172 26.70 -8.23 -8.35
C ASP A 172 27.18 -9.69 -8.18
N ALA A 173 26.29 -10.65 -8.46
CA ALA A 173 26.49 -12.08 -8.40
C ALA A 173 26.78 -12.61 -6.98
N ASP A 174 26.23 -11.95 -5.94
CA ASP A 174 26.36 -12.37 -4.55
C ASP A 174 25.32 -13.43 -4.10
N GLY A 175 24.37 -13.75 -4.98
CA GLY A 175 23.29 -14.72 -4.74
C GLY A 175 22.02 -14.14 -4.14
N ALA A 176 21.95 -12.83 -3.90
CA ALA A 176 20.77 -12.13 -3.39
C ALA A 176 20.25 -11.09 -4.41
N PRO A 177 18.92 -10.83 -4.46
CA PRO A 177 18.39 -9.73 -5.26
C PRO A 177 18.89 -8.37 -4.75
N ASP A 178 19.19 -7.47 -5.67
CA ASP A 178 19.72 -6.14 -5.38
C ASP A 178 18.62 -5.08 -5.34
N LEU A 179 18.97 -3.88 -4.88
CA LEU A 179 18.05 -2.76 -4.74
C LEU A 179 18.45 -1.59 -5.63
N LEU A 180 17.55 -1.18 -6.51
CA LEU A 180 17.65 0.06 -7.26
C LEU A 180 16.88 1.17 -6.53
N VAL A 181 17.61 2.21 -6.14
CA VAL A 181 17.05 3.46 -5.59
C VAL A 181 17.15 4.54 -6.65
N LEU A 182 16.00 5.10 -7.02
CA LEU A 182 15.91 6.23 -7.94
C LEU A 182 15.82 7.53 -7.13
N THR A 183 16.64 8.51 -7.46
CA THR A 183 16.56 9.85 -6.87
C THR A 183 16.45 10.90 -7.97
N ARG A 184 15.76 11.99 -7.67
CA ARG A 184 15.65 13.16 -8.54
C ARG A 184 16.32 14.34 -7.87
N GLU A 185 17.28 14.92 -8.58
CA GLU A 185 17.89 16.19 -8.26
C GLU A 185 17.51 17.19 -9.37
N GLU A 186 16.85 18.28 -8.99
CA GLU A 186 16.25 19.23 -9.94
C GLU A 186 15.32 18.54 -10.97
N LYS A 187 15.78 18.41 -12.23
CA LYS A 187 15.07 17.76 -13.33
C LYS A 187 15.72 16.46 -13.80
N GLN A 188 16.73 15.96 -13.09
CA GLN A 188 17.48 14.79 -13.49
C GLN A 188 17.28 13.64 -12.51
N VAL A 189 16.93 12.48 -13.04
CA VAL A 189 16.88 11.23 -12.27
C VAL A 189 18.23 10.51 -12.33
N ASN A 190 18.69 10.07 -11.17
CA ASN A 190 19.87 9.26 -10.98
C ASN A 190 19.46 7.90 -10.37
N GLY A 191 20.11 6.83 -10.81
CA GLY A 191 19.93 5.47 -10.28
C GLY A 191 21.12 5.02 -9.46
N TYR A 192 20.85 4.45 -8.29
CA TYR A 192 21.83 3.89 -7.36
C TYR A 192 21.48 2.42 -7.15
N ILE A 193 22.41 1.52 -7.47
CA ILE A 193 22.23 0.10 -7.24
C ILE A 193 22.97 -0.28 -5.96
N TYR A 194 22.27 -0.93 -5.03
CA TYR A 194 22.82 -1.40 -3.77
C TYR A 194 22.67 -2.91 -3.67
N SER A 195 23.71 -3.58 -3.19
CA SER A 195 23.68 -5.00 -2.86
C SER A 195 22.59 -5.24 -1.82
N GLY A 196 21.65 -6.14 -2.10
CA GLY A 196 20.56 -6.43 -1.16
C GLY A 196 21.05 -7.09 0.13
N SER A 197 22.13 -7.88 0.03
CA SER A 197 22.69 -8.63 1.15
C SER A 197 23.56 -7.76 2.08
N THR A 198 24.31 -6.80 1.52
CA THR A 198 25.30 -6.00 2.28
C THR A 198 24.94 -4.52 2.41
N GLY A 199 24.05 -4.00 1.56
CA GLY A 199 23.73 -2.58 1.43
C GLY A 199 24.83 -1.75 0.77
N GLN A 200 25.89 -2.37 0.26
CA GLN A 200 26.99 -1.66 -0.40
C GLN A 200 26.59 -1.21 -1.81
N LEU A 201 27.10 -0.05 -2.23
CA LEU A 201 26.82 0.50 -3.54
C LEU A 201 27.55 -0.30 -4.65
N VAL A 202 26.78 -0.82 -5.62
CA VAL A 202 27.25 -1.58 -6.78
C VAL A 202 27.61 -0.60 -7.90
N GLY A 203 28.75 0.07 -7.75
CA GLY A 203 29.29 1.04 -8.70
C GLY A 203 28.78 2.48 -8.51
N PRO A 204 29.40 3.48 -9.15
CA PRO A 204 28.96 4.87 -9.07
C PRO A 204 27.52 5.07 -9.58
N PRO A 205 26.80 6.07 -9.05
CA PRO A 205 25.45 6.37 -9.50
C PRO A 205 25.40 6.75 -10.98
N GLY A 206 24.43 6.20 -11.69
CA GLY A 206 24.21 6.45 -13.11
C GLY A 206 23.14 7.52 -13.33
N SER A 207 23.47 8.55 -14.12
CA SER A 207 22.44 9.47 -14.63
C SER A 207 21.57 8.77 -15.67
N LEU A 208 20.25 8.89 -15.51
CA LEU A 208 19.24 8.41 -16.47
C LEU A 208 18.90 9.46 -17.54
N GLY A 209 19.31 10.72 -17.35
CA GLY A 209 19.06 11.80 -18.33
C GLY A 209 17.57 12.07 -18.60
N VAL A 210 16.71 11.82 -17.60
CA VAL A 210 15.26 12.04 -17.70
C VAL A 210 14.72 12.78 -16.48
N ASP A 211 13.56 13.40 -16.68
CA ASP A 211 12.75 14.07 -15.67
C ASP A 211 11.65 13.14 -15.13
N GLY A 212 12.04 11.94 -14.70
CA GLY A 212 11.08 10.95 -14.21
C GLY A 212 10.54 11.20 -12.80
N THR A 213 9.28 10.87 -12.54
CA THR A 213 8.57 11.01 -11.25
C THR A 213 8.48 9.68 -10.50
N SER A 214 7.96 9.70 -9.26
CA SER A 214 7.61 8.47 -8.52
C SER A 214 6.64 7.57 -9.30
N GLY A 215 6.57 6.30 -8.92
CA GLY A 215 5.72 5.28 -9.56
C GLY A 215 6.46 4.41 -10.57
N ALA A 216 7.78 4.29 -10.43
CA ALA A 216 8.55 3.35 -11.24
C ALA A 216 8.17 1.90 -10.93
N ILE A 217 8.31 1.01 -11.91
CA ILE A 217 8.12 -0.43 -11.76
C ILE A 217 9.27 -1.19 -12.42
N LEU A 218 9.53 -2.41 -11.93
CA LEU A 218 10.33 -3.39 -12.64
C LEU A 218 9.39 -4.23 -13.52
N HIS A 219 9.66 -4.28 -14.82
CA HIS A 219 8.98 -5.12 -15.79
C HIS A 219 9.94 -6.17 -16.32
N VAL A 220 9.49 -7.43 -16.39
CA VAL A 220 10.28 -8.52 -16.95
C VAL A 220 9.62 -9.00 -18.23
N THR A 221 10.34 -8.92 -19.35
CA THR A 221 9.81 -9.34 -20.65
C THR A 221 9.62 -10.86 -20.72
N ARG A 222 8.95 -11.35 -21.78
CA ARG A 222 8.73 -12.80 -21.96
C ARG A 222 10.04 -13.58 -22.13
N THR A 223 11.12 -12.92 -22.54
CA THR A 223 12.46 -13.52 -22.65
C THR A 223 13.21 -13.56 -21.30
N GLY A 224 12.65 -12.94 -20.26
CA GLY A 224 13.23 -12.85 -18.92
C GLY A 224 14.20 -11.69 -18.74
N ALA A 225 14.14 -10.66 -19.61
CA ALA A 225 14.99 -9.48 -19.50
C ALA A 225 14.34 -8.41 -18.60
N PRO A 226 15.03 -7.91 -17.58
CA PRO A 226 14.50 -6.91 -16.64
C PRO A 226 14.69 -5.46 -17.13
N TYR A 227 13.59 -4.70 -17.15
CA TYR A 227 13.54 -3.28 -17.51
C TYR A 227 12.84 -2.45 -16.43
N VAL A 228 13.38 -1.29 -16.13
CA VAL A 228 12.78 -0.29 -15.24
C VAL A 228 11.92 0.65 -16.06
N LEU A 229 10.64 0.74 -15.74
CA LEU A 229 9.70 1.67 -16.36
C LEU A 229 9.43 2.83 -15.40
N LEU A 230 9.66 4.06 -15.85
CA LEU A 230 9.61 5.28 -15.06
C LEU A 230 8.68 6.31 -15.72
N PRO A 231 7.63 6.79 -15.04
CA PRO A 231 6.82 7.89 -15.55
C PRO A 231 7.67 9.15 -15.76
N CYS A 232 7.64 9.72 -16.96
CA CYS A 232 8.26 10.99 -17.33
C CYS A 232 7.17 12.01 -17.73
N GLU A 233 7.52 13.29 -17.89
CA GLU A 233 6.53 14.39 -18.00
C GLU A 233 5.38 14.11 -19.00
N SER A 234 5.71 13.58 -20.18
CA SER A 234 4.74 13.25 -21.24
C SER A 234 5.04 11.92 -21.94
N SER A 235 5.69 11.00 -21.23
CA SER A 235 5.98 9.67 -21.79
C SER A 235 6.27 8.66 -20.67
N LEU A 236 6.27 7.39 -21.04
CA LEU A 236 6.82 6.34 -20.19
C LEU A 236 8.26 6.06 -20.62
N CYS A 237 9.21 6.38 -19.73
CA CYS A 237 10.63 6.06 -19.91
C CYS A 237 10.90 4.61 -19.52
N GLY A 238 11.78 3.93 -20.25
CA GLY A 238 12.19 2.56 -19.97
C GLY A 238 13.71 2.44 -19.99
N PHE A 239 14.29 1.68 -19.07
CA PHE A 239 15.75 1.48 -18.94
C PHE A 239 16.07 0.01 -18.70
N SER A 240 17.03 -0.54 -19.45
CA SER A 240 17.54 -1.89 -19.23
C SER A 240 18.29 -1.98 -17.90
N VAL A 241 17.91 -2.88 -16.98
CA VAL A 241 18.66 -3.08 -15.72
C VAL A 241 20.09 -3.52 -16.02
N LYS A 242 20.26 -4.36 -17.05
CA LYS A 242 21.56 -4.74 -17.59
C LYS A 242 22.38 -3.50 -17.96
N GLY A 243 21.82 -2.64 -18.82
CA GLY A 243 22.49 -1.42 -19.27
C GLY A 243 22.83 -0.45 -18.13
N LEU A 244 21.96 -0.36 -17.11
CA LEU A 244 22.24 0.44 -15.91
C LEU A 244 23.44 -0.07 -15.13
N TYR A 245 23.52 -1.39 -14.91
CA TYR A 245 24.65 -2.02 -14.24
C TYR A 245 25.95 -1.85 -15.02
N GLU A 246 25.93 -2.14 -16.33
CA GLU A 246 27.12 -2.08 -17.19
C GLU A 246 27.64 -0.65 -17.29
N LYS A 247 26.73 0.34 -17.38
CA LYS A 247 27.09 1.77 -17.36
C LYS A 247 27.68 2.21 -16.02
N ALA A 248 27.14 1.71 -14.91
CA ALA A 248 27.61 2.06 -13.58
C ALA A 248 28.99 1.45 -13.29
N THR A 249 29.17 0.16 -13.59
CA THR A 249 30.36 -0.61 -13.17
C THR A 249 31.44 -0.71 -14.24
N GLY A 250 31.10 -0.51 -15.51
CA GLY A 250 31.98 -0.80 -16.66
C GLY A 250 32.26 -2.28 -16.87
N ARG A 251 31.48 -3.17 -16.23
CA ARG A 251 31.61 -4.64 -16.31
C ARG A 251 30.43 -5.22 -17.06
N ASP A 252 30.67 -6.30 -17.78
CA ASP A 252 29.60 -7.04 -18.47
C ASP A 252 28.65 -7.68 -17.45
N SER A 253 27.36 -7.60 -17.73
CA SER A 253 26.32 -8.20 -16.89
C SER A 253 25.86 -9.55 -17.47
N LEU A 254 25.57 -10.49 -16.57
CA LEU A 254 24.96 -11.79 -16.91
C LEU A 254 23.45 -11.68 -17.20
N LEU A 255 22.86 -10.50 -17.01
CA LEU A 255 21.44 -10.28 -17.30
C LEU A 255 21.15 -10.39 -18.81
N LYS A 256 19.96 -10.88 -19.10
CA LYS A 256 19.43 -10.99 -20.46
C LYS A 256 19.02 -9.62 -21.00
N THR A 257 19.12 -9.46 -22.31
CA THR A 257 18.47 -8.39 -23.07
C THR A 257 17.38 -8.97 -23.94
N ASP A 258 16.39 -8.16 -24.27
CA ASP A 258 15.33 -8.51 -25.20
C ASP A 258 15.45 -7.67 -26.47
N PRO A 259 15.79 -8.26 -27.63
CA PRO A 259 16.00 -7.52 -28.87
C PRO A 259 14.82 -6.63 -29.26
N LEU A 260 13.58 -7.09 -29.03
CA LEU A 260 12.39 -6.29 -29.37
C LEU A 260 12.31 -5.04 -28.50
N TRP A 261 12.68 -5.15 -27.23
CA TRP A 261 12.73 -4.00 -26.34
C TRP A 261 13.90 -3.09 -26.68
N GLU A 262 15.09 -3.63 -26.92
CA GLU A 262 16.25 -2.83 -27.30
C GLU A 262 16.01 -2.05 -28.61
N ASP A 263 15.27 -2.61 -29.57
CA ASP A 263 14.86 -1.92 -30.80
C ASP A 263 13.89 -0.75 -30.54
N MET A 264 13.06 -0.85 -29.49
CA MET A 264 12.14 0.22 -29.07
C MET A 264 12.82 1.29 -28.19
N LEU A 265 13.95 0.95 -27.57
CA LEU A 265 14.76 1.89 -26.80
C LEU A 265 15.58 2.74 -27.76
N ASN A 266 15.59 4.05 -27.54
CA ASN A 266 16.42 4.94 -28.36
C ASN A 266 17.92 4.61 -28.15
N ALA A 267 18.65 4.32 -29.24
CA ALA A 267 20.05 3.89 -29.22
C ALA A 267 21.02 4.83 -28.49
N THR A 268 20.72 6.14 -28.39
CA THR A 268 21.60 7.11 -27.71
C THR A 268 21.23 7.38 -26.25
N SER A 269 19.98 7.19 -25.86
CA SER A 269 19.51 7.51 -24.51
C SER A 269 19.05 6.28 -23.71
N HIS A 270 18.97 5.11 -24.34
CA HIS A 270 18.33 3.89 -23.82
C HIS A 270 16.96 4.18 -23.20
N GLN A 271 16.20 5.10 -23.80
CA GLN A 271 14.87 5.52 -23.35
C GLN A 271 13.80 4.90 -24.24
N LEU A 272 12.87 4.17 -23.63
CA LEU A 272 11.56 3.92 -24.24
C LEU A 272 10.81 5.24 -24.24
N ARG A 273 10.23 5.67 -25.36
CA ARG A 273 9.29 6.80 -25.37
C ARG A 273 8.00 6.34 -26.03
N LEU A 274 7.14 5.71 -25.23
CA LEU A 274 5.74 5.59 -25.60
C LEU A 274 5.15 7.01 -25.61
N HIS A 275 4.76 7.51 -26.78
CA HIS A 275 4.00 8.75 -26.89
C HIS A 275 2.70 8.57 -26.10
N SER A 276 2.65 9.15 -24.90
CA SER A 276 1.51 9.00 -24.02
C SER A 276 0.43 10.01 -24.40
N TRP A 277 -0.83 9.58 -24.28
CA TRP A 277 -2.02 10.43 -24.34
C TRP A 277 -2.07 11.32 -23.08
N GLY A 278 -1.15 12.28 -22.97
CA GLY A 278 -0.97 13.14 -21.80
C GLY A 278 -0.01 12.59 -20.74
N ALA A 279 0.04 13.24 -19.57
CA ALA A 279 0.99 12.95 -18.51
C ALA A 279 0.72 11.58 -17.84
N VAL A 280 1.76 10.78 -17.64
CA VAL A 280 1.64 9.45 -17.01
C VAL A 280 1.42 9.62 -15.51
N ARG A 281 0.36 8.97 -14.97
CA ARG A 281 0.01 8.99 -13.55
C ARG A 281 0.38 7.69 -12.84
N TYR A 282 0.06 6.55 -13.46
CA TYR A 282 0.34 5.24 -12.90
C TYR A 282 0.75 4.25 -13.98
N VAL A 283 1.65 3.35 -13.62
CA VAL A 283 2.03 2.18 -14.40
C VAL A 283 1.88 0.97 -13.49
N MET A 284 1.26 -0.09 -13.99
CA MET A 284 1.02 -1.31 -13.24
C MET A 284 1.29 -2.54 -14.08
N THR A 285 1.95 -3.51 -13.49
CA THR A 285 2.09 -4.86 -14.04
C THR A 285 0.78 -5.62 -13.87
N ILE A 286 0.33 -6.27 -14.94
CA ILE A 286 -0.89 -7.06 -15.01
C ILE A 286 -0.51 -8.52 -15.25
N PRO A 287 -0.96 -9.48 -14.42
CA PRO A 287 -0.71 -10.88 -14.70
C PRO A 287 -1.54 -11.34 -15.91
N GLY A 288 -0.86 -11.88 -16.92
CA GLY A 288 -1.47 -12.40 -18.15
C GLY A 288 -1.12 -13.87 -18.40
N LYS A 289 -1.85 -14.50 -19.33
CA LYS A 289 -1.64 -15.93 -19.68
C LYS A 289 -0.31 -16.20 -20.37
N ALA A 290 0.19 -15.24 -21.14
CA ALA A 290 1.40 -15.37 -21.97
C ALA A 290 2.60 -14.60 -21.38
N GLY A 291 2.48 -14.08 -20.16
CA GLY A 291 3.42 -13.15 -19.55
C GLY A 291 2.69 -11.97 -18.90
N GLU A 292 3.45 -11.07 -18.31
CA GLU A 292 2.91 -9.85 -17.71
C GLU A 292 2.58 -8.82 -18.80
N ASP A 293 1.45 -8.14 -18.66
CA ASP A 293 1.01 -7.01 -19.47
C ASP A 293 1.13 -5.71 -18.65
N LEU A 294 0.93 -4.54 -19.28
CA LEU A 294 1.10 -3.25 -18.61
C LEU A 294 -0.18 -2.41 -18.68
N LEU A 295 -0.69 -1.99 -17.54
CA LEU A 295 -1.76 -0.99 -17.46
C LEU A 295 -1.16 0.39 -17.25
N LEU A 296 -1.34 1.26 -18.24
CA LEU A 296 -0.88 2.64 -18.24
C LEU A 296 -2.05 3.59 -17.99
N VAL A 297 -1.98 4.37 -16.92
CA VAL A 297 -2.94 5.44 -16.62
C VAL A 297 -2.28 6.78 -16.89
N THR A 298 -2.84 7.54 -17.83
CA THR A 298 -2.42 8.90 -18.15
C THR A 298 -3.46 9.92 -17.67
N SER A 299 -3.21 11.21 -17.90
CA SER A 299 -4.18 12.27 -17.65
C SER A 299 -5.41 12.23 -18.56
N GLU A 300 -5.36 11.49 -19.67
CA GLU A 300 -6.42 11.47 -20.69
C GLU A 300 -7.02 10.08 -20.91
N ALA A 301 -6.28 9.01 -20.59
CA ALA A 301 -6.71 7.65 -20.90
C ALA A 301 -6.18 6.60 -19.90
N CYS A 302 -6.86 5.46 -19.86
CA CYS A 302 -6.36 4.23 -19.29
C CYS A 302 -6.18 3.20 -20.41
N VAL A 303 -4.97 2.67 -20.57
CA VAL A 303 -4.60 1.82 -21.70
C VAL A 303 -3.98 0.54 -21.18
N LEU A 304 -4.46 -0.61 -21.65
CA LEU A 304 -3.77 -1.88 -21.46
C LEU A 304 -2.86 -2.14 -22.65
N LEU A 305 -1.57 -2.32 -22.37
CA LEU A 305 -0.52 -2.61 -23.34
C LEU A 305 -0.09 -4.08 -23.18
N ASP A 306 0.22 -4.74 -24.28
CA ASP A 306 0.92 -6.03 -24.24
C ASP A 306 2.33 -5.84 -23.66
N GLY A 307 2.75 -6.67 -22.72
CA GLY A 307 4.05 -6.47 -22.06
C GLY A 307 5.26 -6.86 -22.90
N GLN A 308 5.10 -7.41 -24.10
CA GLN A 308 6.21 -7.74 -24.99
C GLN A 308 6.41 -6.68 -26.07
N ASP A 309 5.38 -6.37 -26.85
CA ASP A 309 5.46 -5.44 -27.98
C ASP A 309 4.86 -4.05 -27.69
N LEU A 310 4.31 -3.85 -26.48
CA LEU A 310 3.69 -2.61 -26.03
C LEU A 310 2.52 -2.15 -26.92
N ALA A 311 1.94 -3.05 -27.73
CA ALA A 311 0.78 -2.73 -28.53
C ALA A 311 -0.46 -2.53 -27.64
N PRO A 312 -1.28 -1.50 -27.89
CA PRO A 312 -2.50 -1.27 -27.13
C PRO A 312 -3.52 -2.37 -27.41
N ARG A 313 -3.97 -3.05 -26.36
CA ARG A 313 -5.03 -4.05 -26.42
C ARG A 313 -6.42 -3.42 -26.32
N TRP A 314 -6.57 -2.42 -25.45
CA TRP A 314 -7.75 -1.58 -25.38
C TRP A 314 -7.42 -0.24 -24.71
N THR A 315 -8.24 0.76 -24.99
CA THR A 315 -8.10 2.12 -24.46
C THR A 315 -9.44 2.61 -23.93
N LEU A 316 -9.46 3.07 -22.69
CA LEU A 316 -10.55 3.82 -22.09
C LEU A 316 -10.18 5.31 -22.09
N GLY A 317 -10.77 6.09 -23.00
CA GLY A 317 -10.54 7.53 -23.11
C GLY A 317 -11.35 8.36 -22.09
N ALA A 318 -10.96 9.63 -21.94
CA ALA A 318 -11.61 10.63 -21.07
C ALA A 318 -11.70 10.21 -19.59
N ALA A 319 -10.76 9.39 -19.13
CA ALA A 319 -10.75 8.89 -17.75
C ALA A 319 -9.91 9.82 -16.85
N GLN A 320 -10.57 10.49 -15.91
CA GLN A 320 -9.94 11.35 -14.91
C GLN A 320 -9.54 10.52 -13.68
N ILE A 321 -8.53 9.67 -13.84
CA ILE A 321 -8.13 8.68 -12.82
C ILE A 321 -7.09 9.29 -11.90
N HIS A 322 -7.46 9.53 -10.64
CA HIS A 322 -6.59 10.20 -9.66
C HIS A 322 -6.00 9.24 -8.63
N ARG A 323 -6.37 7.96 -8.68
CA ARG A 323 -5.92 6.92 -7.74
C ARG A 323 -5.43 5.72 -8.51
N LYS A 324 -4.51 4.99 -7.91
CA LYS A 324 -3.99 3.76 -8.50
C LYS A 324 -5.15 2.80 -8.77
N PRO A 325 -5.27 2.18 -9.94
CA PRO A 325 -6.28 1.15 -10.15
C PRO A 325 -6.06 -0.07 -9.22
N VAL A 326 -7.13 -0.84 -8.98
CA VAL A 326 -7.08 -2.03 -8.11
C VAL A 326 -7.55 -3.25 -8.88
N LEU A 327 -6.77 -4.32 -8.88
CA LEU A 327 -7.12 -5.58 -9.54
C LEU A 327 -8.08 -6.40 -8.68
N GLY A 328 -8.92 -7.21 -9.31
CA GLY A 328 -9.79 -8.16 -8.64
C GLY A 328 -10.57 -9.00 -9.65
N HIS A 329 -11.54 -9.76 -9.21
CA HIS A 329 -12.32 -10.65 -10.08
C HIS A 329 -13.81 -10.31 -9.99
N TYR A 330 -14.39 -9.85 -11.09
CA TYR A 330 -15.84 -9.65 -11.15
C TYR A 330 -16.58 -10.97 -11.42
N LYS A 331 -16.01 -11.81 -12.29
CA LYS A 331 -16.45 -13.18 -12.57
C LYS A 331 -15.35 -14.16 -12.16
N PRO A 332 -15.69 -15.43 -11.87
CA PRO A 332 -14.70 -16.47 -11.72
C PRO A 332 -13.70 -16.46 -12.89
N ASP A 333 -12.41 -16.45 -12.55
CA ASP A 333 -11.29 -16.57 -13.48
C ASP A 333 -11.20 -15.45 -14.56
N THR A 334 -11.94 -14.36 -14.38
CA THR A 334 -11.86 -13.17 -15.24
C THR A 334 -11.35 -11.99 -14.43
N LEU A 335 -10.11 -11.60 -14.71
CA LEU A 335 -9.49 -10.46 -14.06
C LEU A 335 -10.19 -9.17 -14.48
N ALA A 336 -10.47 -8.33 -13.49
CA ALA A 336 -11.11 -7.04 -13.63
C ALA A 336 -10.25 -5.98 -12.94
N VAL A 337 -10.44 -4.73 -13.35
CA VAL A 337 -9.80 -3.58 -12.73
C VAL A 337 -10.83 -2.58 -12.26
N VAL A 338 -10.68 -2.14 -11.02
CA VAL A 338 -11.43 -1.04 -10.42
C VAL A 338 -10.70 0.26 -10.73
N ILE A 339 -11.45 1.22 -11.24
CA ILE A 339 -10.99 2.58 -11.51
C ILE A 339 -11.94 3.57 -10.83
N GLU A 340 -11.37 4.55 -10.13
CA GLU A 340 -12.11 5.72 -9.66
C GLU A 340 -11.96 6.84 -10.69
N ASN A 341 -13.03 7.10 -11.44
CA ASN A 341 -13.09 8.14 -12.45
C ASN A 341 -13.67 9.43 -11.85
N GLY A 342 -13.01 10.56 -12.05
CA GLY A 342 -13.44 11.87 -11.52
C GLY A 342 -13.02 12.10 -10.07
N THR A 343 -13.52 13.17 -9.46
CA THR A 343 -13.24 13.55 -8.07
C THR A 343 -14.48 14.13 -7.38
N GLY A 344 -14.46 14.19 -6.04
CA GLY A 344 -15.50 14.86 -5.27
C GLY A 344 -16.90 14.29 -5.52
N THR A 345 -17.80 15.14 -6.01
CA THR A 345 -19.19 14.79 -6.32
C THR A 345 -19.35 14.01 -7.63
N ASP A 346 -18.42 14.18 -8.57
CA ASP A 346 -18.46 13.56 -9.90
C ASP A 346 -17.75 12.21 -9.92
N ARG A 347 -17.29 11.73 -8.75
CA ARG A 347 -16.57 10.48 -8.63
C ARG A 347 -17.47 9.28 -8.92
N GLN A 348 -17.03 8.46 -9.87
CA GLN A 348 -17.64 7.19 -10.23
C GLN A 348 -16.65 6.04 -10.04
N ILE A 349 -17.14 4.95 -9.47
CA ILE A 349 -16.42 3.68 -9.36
C ILE A 349 -16.78 2.83 -10.57
N LEU A 350 -15.80 2.50 -11.39
CA LEU A 350 -15.94 1.66 -12.57
C LEU A 350 -15.22 0.34 -12.34
N LEU A 351 -15.89 -0.78 -12.62
CA LEU A 351 -15.25 -2.09 -12.75
C LEU A 351 -15.21 -2.47 -14.22
N LEU A 352 -14.00 -2.67 -14.73
CA LEU A 352 -13.76 -3.01 -16.12
C LEU A 352 -13.31 -4.46 -16.25
N ASP A 353 -13.77 -5.15 -17.28
CA ASP A 353 -13.18 -6.41 -17.73
C ASP A 353 -11.79 -6.12 -18.31
N LEU A 354 -10.75 -6.67 -17.69
CA LEU A 354 -9.39 -6.38 -18.11
C LEU A 354 -9.05 -6.99 -19.47
N SER A 355 -9.78 -8.02 -19.91
CA SER A 355 -9.54 -8.66 -21.21
C SER A 355 -10.08 -7.84 -22.39
N SER A 356 -11.13 -7.04 -22.18
CA SER A 356 -11.85 -6.34 -23.24
C SER A 356 -11.95 -4.82 -23.05
N GLY A 357 -11.68 -4.31 -21.85
CA GLY A 357 -11.93 -2.92 -21.46
C GLY A 357 -13.41 -2.59 -21.22
N ALA A 358 -14.32 -3.57 -21.31
CA ALA A 358 -15.76 -3.34 -21.15
C ALA A 358 -16.13 -3.02 -19.70
N ILE A 359 -17.05 -2.07 -19.52
CA ILE A 359 -17.58 -1.72 -18.19
C ILE A 359 -18.52 -2.84 -17.72
N LEU A 360 -18.13 -3.53 -16.65
CA LEU A 360 -18.92 -4.59 -16.00
C LEU A 360 -19.88 -4.04 -14.94
N TRP A 361 -19.48 -2.96 -14.27
CA TRP A 361 -20.30 -2.30 -13.25
C TRP A 361 -19.85 -0.84 -13.08
N SER A 362 -20.81 0.03 -12.78
CA SER A 362 -20.58 1.46 -12.55
C SER A 362 -21.47 1.96 -11.44
N GLN A 363 -20.92 2.77 -10.55
CA GLN A 363 -21.67 3.40 -9.47
C GLN A 363 -21.10 4.77 -9.13
N ALA A 364 -21.96 5.78 -9.08
CA ALA A 364 -21.62 7.07 -8.50
C ALA A 364 -21.44 6.90 -6.99
N LEU A 365 -20.26 7.29 -6.49
CA LEU A 365 -19.93 7.24 -5.07
C LEU A 365 -19.14 8.49 -4.71
N ARG A 366 -19.78 9.43 -4.03
CA ARG A 366 -19.12 10.69 -3.64
C ARG A 366 -17.91 10.40 -2.77
N GLY A 367 -16.80 11.08 -3.03
CA GLY A 367 -15.56 10.94 -2.28
C GLY A 367 -15.08 12.27 -1.73
N LEU A 368 -14.19 12.21 -0.75
CA LEU A 368 -13.44 13.35 -0.27
C LEU A 368 -12.04 13.38 -0.91
N PRO A 369 -11.46 14.59 -1.07
CA PRO A 369 -10.03 14.70 -1.29
C PRO A 369 -9.31 13.91 -0.21
N ARG A 370 -8.41 12.99 -0.60
CA ARG A 370 -7.65 12.10 0.28
C ARG A 370 -8.40 10.92 0.93
N ASP A 371 -9.57 10.49 0.44
CA ASP A 371 -10.08 9.18 0.90
C ASP A 371 -9.02 8.08 0.66
N PRO A 372 -8.92 7.05 1.51
CA PRO A 372 -7.96 5.99 1.30
C PRO A 372 -8.18 5.23 -0.01
N GLN A 373 -7.12 4.56 -0.45
CA GLN A 373 -7.10 3.72 -1.64
C GLN A 373 -8.15 2.60 -1.56
N PRO A 374 -8.90 2.32 -2.66
CA PRO A 374 -9.77 1.15 -2.71
C PRO A 374 -8.98 -0.15 -2.55
N ALA A 375 -9.67 -1.22 -2.18
CA ALA A 375 -9.05 -2.53 -2.00
C ALA A 375 -9.93 -3.63 -2.57
N SER A 376 -9.32 -4.76 -2.90
CA SER A 376 -10.03 -5.99 -3.25
C SER A 376 -9.48 -7.15 -2.43
N LEU A 377 -10.32 -8.15 -2.18
CA LEU A 377 -9.90 -9.42 -1.60
C LEU A 377 -10.60 -10.57 -2.33
N PRO A 378 -9.87 -11.63 -2.71
CA PRO A 378 -10.50 -12.78 -3.34
C PRO A 378 -11.36 -13.56 -2.34
N THR A 379 -12.46 -14.08 -2.85
CA THR A 379 -13.44 -14.89 -2.12
C THR A 379 -13.44 -16.33 -2.62
N ALA A 380 -14.00 -17.23 -1.82
CA ALA A 380 -14.04 -18.66 -2.10
C ALA A 380 -14.87 -19.02 -3.34
N ASP A 381 -15.76 -18.12 -3.80
CA ASP A 381 -16.51 -18.28 -5.05
C ASP A 381 -15.76 -17.73 -6.29
N HIS A 382 -14.44 -17.55 -6.17
CA HIS A 382 -13.54 -17.11 -7.25
C HIS A 382 -13.79 -15.70 -7.77
N ARG A 383 -14.57 -14.89 -7.02
CA ARG A 383 -14.74 -13.46 -7.25
C ARG A 383 -13.90 -12.67 -6.26
N SER A 384 -13.93 -11.35 -6.37
CA SER A 384 -13.37 -10.46 -5.36
C SER A 384 -14.48 -9.68 -4.67
N ALA A 385 -14.33 -9.53 -3.36
CA ALA A 385 -14.98 -8.49 -2.59
C ALA A 385 -14.21 -7.18 -2.80
N PHE A 386 -14.91 -6.10 -3.11
CA PHE A 386 -14.32 -4.79 -3.34
C PHE A 386 -14.72 -3.82 -2.23
N PHE A 387 -13.77 -3.02 -1.78
CA PHE A 387 -13.91 -2.10 -0.67
C PHE A 387 -13.63 -0.68 -1.14
N PHE A 388 -14.56 0.24 -0.86
CA PHE A 388 -14.48 1.63 -1.27
C PHE A 388 -14.69 2.55 -0.09
N TRP A 389 -13.95 3.65 -0.05
CA TRP A 389 -14.21 4.75 0.86
C TRP A 389 -15.03 5.81 0.15
N GLY A 390 -16.02 6.37 0.84
CA GLY A 390 -16.78 7.50 0.32
C GLY A 390 -17.54 8.24 1.41
N LEU A 391 -18.24 9.29 1.02
CA LEU A 391 -19.04 10.07 1.95
C LEU A 391 -20.23 9.26 2.46
N HIS A 392 -20.55 9.43 3.74
CA HIS A 392 -21.81 8.97 4.30
C HIS A 392 -22.97 9.77 3.69
N GLU A 393 -23.92 9.11 3.02
CA GLU A 393 -25.18 9.76 2.64
C GLU A 393 -26.18 9.64 3.81
N PRO A 394 -26.55 10.72 4.50
CA PRO A 394 -27.53 10.63 5.59
C PRO A 394 -28.90 10.23 5.05
N ALA A 395 -29.53 9.25 5.69
CA ALA A 395 -30.92 8.93 5.43
C ALA A 395 -31.81 10.06 5.98
N GLY A 396 -32.30 10.93 5.09
CA GLY A 396 -33.16 12.07 5.43
C GLY A 396 -32.37 13.36 5.65
N ALA A 397 -32.53 14.31 4.73
CA ALA A 397 -32.00 15.66 4.84
C ALA A 397 -32.66 16.38 6.02
N ASN A 398 -31.94 16.53 7.13
CA ASN A 398 -32.17 17.52 8.21
C ASN A 398 -31.08 17.43 9.29
N GLN A 399 -29.79 17.45 8.90
CA GLN A 399 -28.70 17.65 9.86
C GLN A 399 -27.75 18.72 9.32
N THR A 400 -27.93 19.93 9.84
CA THR A 400 -27.09 21.12 9.67
C THR A 400 -26.02 21.17 10.78
N ASP A 401 -25.09 20.22 10.77
CA ASP A 401 -23.86 20.36 11.57
C ASP A 401 -22.64 20.03 10.69
N PRO A 402 -21.82 21.03 10.29
CA PRO A 402 -20.68 20.87 9.38
C PRO A 402 -19.45 20.26 10.06
N ARG A 403 -19.63 19.50 11.14
CA ARG A 403 -18.53 18.84 11.85
C ARG A 403 -18.20 17.51 11.17
N ALA A 404 -17.13 17.53 10.37
CA ALA A 404 -16.45 16.39 9.73
C ALA A 404 -17.42 15.32 9.18
N ALA A 405 -17.81 15.47 7.91
CA ALA A 405 -18.63 14.46 7.22
C ALA A 405 -17.96 13.09 7.34
N PRO A 406 -18.59 12.10 7.97
CA PRO A 406 -17.90 10.86 8.31
C PRO A 406 -17.63 10.02 7.04
N HIS A 407 -16.43 9.45 6.97
CA HIS A 407 -16.00 8.56 5.91
C HIS A 407 -16.65 7.20 6.11
N SER A 408 -17.29 6.67 5.08
CA SER A 408 -17.95 5.37 5.15
C SER A 408 -17.19 4.34 4.32
N LEU A 409 -16.98 3.17 4.92
CA LEU A 409 -16.41 2.00 4.25
C LEU A 409 -17.55 1.21 3.62
N TYR A 410 -17.51 1.08 2.30
CA TYR A 410 -18.46 0.32 1.50
C TYR A 410 -17.86 -1.01 1.05
N LEU A 411 -18.69 -2.04 1.01
CA LEU A 411 -18.38 -3.39 0.51
C LEU A 411 -19.31 -3.71 -0.66
N PHE A 412 -18.70 -4.05 -1.79
CA PHE A 412 -19.36 -4.55 -2.98
C PHE A 412 -18.93 -5.99 -3.26
N HIS A 413 -19.86 -6.84 -3.69
CA HIS A 413 -19.56 -8.19 -4.15
C HIS A 413 -20.42 -8.54 -5.38
N PRO A 414 -19.84 -9.04 -6.48
CA PRO A 414 -20.57 -9.22 -7.75
C PRO A 414 -21.73 -10.24 -7.71
N THR A 415 -21.87 -11.04 -6.66
CA THR A 415 -23.05 -11.91 -6.48
C THR A 415 -24.35 -11.16 -6.24
N LEU A 416 -24.26 -9.89 -5.81
CA LEU A 416 -25.38 -8.97 -5.61
C LEU A 416 -25.04 -7.62 -6.26
N PRO A 417 -25.02 -7.53 -7.61
CA PRO A 417 -24.51 -6.36 -8.32
C PRO A 417 -25.34 -5.08 -8.09
N GLY A 418 -26.59 -5.22 -7.66
CA GLY A 418 -27.49 -4.11 -7.31
C GLY A 418 -27.42 -3.69 -5.84
N VAL A 419 -26.43 -4.12 -5.08
CA VAL A 419 -26.34 -3.87 -3.63
C VAL A 419 -24.94 -3.38 -3.23
N LEU A 420 -24.90 -2.38 -2.36
CA LEU A 420 -23.71 -1.92 -1.66
C LEU A 420 -23.93 -2.02 -0.14
N LEU A 421 -22.97 -2.57 0.60
CA LEU A 421 -23.02 -2.60 2.06
C LEU A 421 -22.16 -1.50 2.64
N GLU A 422 -22.75 -0.60 3.39
CA GLU A 422 -22.00 0.34 4.22
C GLU A 422 -21.66 -0.30 5.56
N LEU A 423 -20.39 -0.63 5.77
CA LEU A 423 -19.92 -1.42 6.90
C LEU A 423 -19.66 -0.58 8.15
N ALA A 424 -19.01 0.57 8.00
CA ALA A 424 -18.58 1.41 9.12
C ALA A 424 -18.49 2.87 8.69
N SER A 425 -18.73 3.77 9.64
CA SER A 425 -18.63 5.22 9.47
C SER A 425 -17.59 5.76 10.46
N ILE A 426 -16.56 6.42 9.93
CA ILE A 426 -15.37 6.87 10.65
C ILE A 426 -15.29 8.40 10.55
N SER A 427 -15.37 9.08 11.69
CA SER A 427 -15.27 10.54 11.77
C SER A 427 -13.84 11.05 11.96
N ALA A 428 -12.91 10.17 12.33
CA ALA A 428 -11.50 10.52 12.48
C ALA A 428 -10.82 10.60 11.11
N HIS A 429 -9.81 11.46 10.99
CA HIS A 429 -8.97 11.53 9.80
C HIS A 429 -8.19 10.22 9.65
N ILE A 430 -8.36 9.57 8.49
CA ILE A 430 -7.69 8.32 8.14
C ILE A 430 -6.37 8.68 7.48
N VAL A 431 -5.26 8.35 8.14
CA VAL A 431 -3.91 8.56 7.62
C VAL A 431 -3.57 7.47 6.61
N ALA A 432 -3.86 6.21 6.96
CA ALA A 432 -3.69 5.07 6.07
C ALA A 432 -4.78 4.01 6.36
N SER A 433 -5.15 3.25 5.32
CA SER A 433 -6.09 2.13 5.46
C SER A 433 -5.64 0.95 4.63
N ARG A 434 -5.85 -0.27 5.14
CA ARG A 434 -5.60 -1.49 4.38
C ARG A 434 -6.66 -2.53 4.68
N VAL A 435 -7.12 -3.22 3.64
CA VAL A 435 -8.02 -4.36 3.79
C VAL A 435 -7.23 -5.62 3.51
N VAL A 436 -7.19 -6.53 4.47
CA VAL A 436 -6.33 -7.72 4.43
C VAL A 436 -7.08 -8.96 4.88
N LEU A 437 -6.63 -10.11 4.37
CA LEU A 437 -6.98 -11.41 4.93
C LEU A 437 -6.08 -11.67 6.14
N LEU A 438 -6.61 -11.50 7.36
CA LEU A 438 -5.81 -11.69 8.58
C LEU A 438 -5.38 -13.14 8.75
N GLU A 439 -6.35 -14.05 8.65
CA GLU A 439 -6.15 -15.49 8.80
C GLU A 439 -6.52 -16.17 7.48
N PRO A 440 -5.65 -17.03 6.92
CA PRO A 440 -5.95 -17.78 5.71
C PRO A 440 -7.31 -18.49 5.82
N GLY A 441 -8.22 -18.18 4.89
CA GLY A 441 -9.51 -18.87 4.75
C GLY A 441 -10.60 -18.47 5.75
N ARG A 442 -10.41 -17.46 6.60
CA ARG A 442 -11.36 -17.13 7.68
C ARG A 442 -11.95 -15.73 7.59
N HIS A 443 -11.17 -14.70 7.91
CA HIS A 443 -11.72 -13.37 8.14
C HIS A 443 -10.92 -12.27 7.44
N ALA A 444 -11.59 -11.50 6.58
CA ALA A 444 -11.09 -10.21 6.15
C ALA A 444 -11.20 -9.19 7.29
N ALA A 445 -10.26 -8.26 7.34
CA ALA A 445 -10.33 -7.10 8.22
C ALA A 445 -9.85 -5.84 7.53
N CYS A 446 -10.43 -4.72 7.95
CA CYS A 446 -9.95 -3.38 7.65
C CYS A 446 -9.07 -2.90 8.81
N ILE A 447 -7.82 -2.59 8.51
CA ILE A 447 -6.88 -1.94 9.41
C ILE A 447 -6.88 -0.45 9.09
N LEU A 448 -7.10 0.38 10.12
CA LEU A 448 -7.12 1.83 10.01
C LEU A 448 -6.04 2.42 10.89
N LEU A 449 -5.22 3.29 10.29
CA LEU A 449 -4.36 4.22 11.01
C LEU A 449 -5.02 5.59 10.99
N THR A 450 -5.41 6.08 12.16
CA THR A 450 -6.05 7.38 12.35
C THR A 450 -5.11 8.30 13.11
N GLY A 451 -5.13 9.59 12.78
CA GLY A 451 -4.20 10.54 13.33
C GLY A 451 -4.53 11.99 12.94
N PRO A 452 -3.73 12.96 13.40
CA PRO A 452 -3.88 14.36 13.02
C PRO A 452 -3.77 14.55 11.49
N ALA A 453 -4.44 15.57 10.95
CA ALA A 453 -4.51 15.83 9.51
C ALA A 453 -3.19 16.34 8.89
N SER A 454 -2.29 16.86 9.73
CA SER A 454 -0.94 17.25 9.36
C SER A 454 0.07 16.45 10.19
N PRO A 455 1.16 15.94 9.57
CA PRO A 455 2.23 15.29 10.31
C PRO A 455 3.01 16.25 11.23
N ASP A 456 2.81 17.57 11.12
CA ASP A 456 3.50 18.55 11.98
C ASP A 456 2.75 18.81 13.29
N VAL A 457 1.49 18.36 13.39
CA VAL A 457 0.65 18.58 14.56
C VAL A 457 0.59 17.29 15.37
N PRO A 458 1.12 17.26 16.60
CA PRO A 458 1.00 16.08 17.45
C PRO A 458 -0.47 15.85 17.85
N GLY A 459 -0.90 14.59 17.88
CA GLY A 459 -2.27 14.23 18.20
C GLY A 459 -2.42 12.80 18.67
N LEU A 460 -3.66 12.34 18.82
CA LEU A 460 -3.93 10.94 19.12
C LEU A 460 -3.74 10.10 17.85
N VAL A 461 -2.75 9.22 17.84
CA VAL A 461 -2.59 8.21 16.79
C VAL A 461 -3.26 6.93 17.26
N SER A 462 -4.13 6.36 16.44
CA SER A 462 -4.77 5.10 16.77
C SER A 462 -4.81 4.16 15.58
N MET A 463 -4.36 2.95 15.84
CA MET A 463 -4.51 1.82 14.95
C MET A 463 -5.72 0.99 15.40
N ALA A 464 -6.67 0.76 14.49
CA ALA A 464 -7.87 -0.01 14.77
C ALA A 464 -8.04 -1.13 13.74
N LYS A 465 -8.44 -2.31 14.21
CA LYS A 465 -8.72 -3.49 13.39
C LYS A 465 -10.21 -3.79 13.44
N TYR A 466 -10.88 -3.75 12.28
CA TYR A 466 -12.30 -4.10 12.16
C TYR A 466 -12.46 -5.35 11.31
N LYS A 467 -12.94 -6.44 11.92
CA LYS A 467 -13.27 -7.66 11.17
C LYS A 467 -14.52 -7.41 10.34
N VAL A 468 -14.45 -7.68 9.03
CA VAL A 468 -15.56 -7.43 8.11
C VAL A 468 -16.80 -8.21 8.54
N GLN A 469 -16.64 -9.45 8.97
CA GLN A 469 -17.75 -10.29 9.44
C GLN A 469 -18.48 -9.70 10.65
N ASP A 470 -17.79 -9.00 11.54
CA ASP A 470 -18.39 -8.36 12.71
C ASP A 470 -19.17 -7.09 12.34
N LEU A 471 -18.82 -6.46 11.21
CA LEU A 471 -19.47 -5.24 10.71
C LEU A 471 -20.74 -5.53 9.90
N VAL A 472 -20.81 -6.67 9.19
CA VAL A 472 -21.95 -7.02 8.33
C VAL A 472 -23.32 -7.04 9.05
N PRO A 473 -23.47 -7.59 10.27
CA PRO A 473 -24.78 -7.61 10.95
C PRO A 473 -25.35 -6.22 11.23
N SER A 474 -24.50 -5.23 11.47
CA SER A 474 -24.88 -3.84 11.74
C SER A 474 -24.81 -2.93 10.51
N SER A 475 -24.46 -3.46 9.34
CA SER A 475 -24.24 -2.66 8.14
C SER A 475 -25.55 -2.06 7.60
N ARG A 476 -25.46 -0.91 6.94
CA ARG A 476 -26.58 -0.36 6.16
C ARG A 476 -26.56 -0.98 4.76
N VAL A 477 -27.69 -1.51 4.32
CA VAL A 477 -27.84 -2.07 2.96
C VAL A 477 -28.34 -0.96 2.05
N ILE A 478 -27.63 -0.73 0.95
CA ILE A 478 -27.98 0.28 -0.05
C ILE A 478 -28.32 -0.47 -1.33
N HIS A 479 -29.59 -0.39 -1.74
CA HIS A 479 -30.07 -0.96 -3.00
C HIS A 479 -29.83 0.06 -4.11
N LEU A 480 -29.02 -0.31 -5.10
CA LEU A 480 -28.67 0.53 -6.26
C LEU A 480 -29.79 0.53 -7.31
N VAL A 481 -30.68 -0.46 -7.25
CA VAL A 481 -31.86 -0.58 -8.11
C VAL A 481 -33.10 -0.68 -7.23
N GLN A 482 -34.14 0.12 -7.53
CA GLN A 482 -35.39 0.09 -6.78
C GLN A 482 -36.11 -1.27 -6.94
N GLY A 483 -36.65 -1.80 -5.85
CA GLY A 483 -37.44 -3.03 -5.87
C GLY A 483 -36.63 -4.33 -5.87
N GLY A 484 -35.41 -4.30 -5.31
CA GLY A 484 -34.59 -5.51 -5.13
C GLY A 484 -35.38 -6.63 -4.42
N PRO A 485 -35.27 -7.89 -4.88
CA PRO A 485 -36.09 -8.99 -4.36
C PRO A 485 -35.72 -9.43 -2.94
N ASP A 486 -34.48 -9.15 -2.51
CA ASP A 486 -33.96 -9.58 -1.21
C ASP A 486 -34.18 -8.50 -0.14
N SER A 487 -34.68 -8.91 1.03
CA SER A 487 -34.72 -8.03 2.21
C SER A 487 -33.32 -7.71 2.71
N ASP A 488 -33.14 -6.58 3.40
CA ASP A 488 -31.86 -6.19 4.00
C ASP A 488 -31.27 -7.29 4.89
N GLN A 489 -32.11 -8.03 5.62
CA GLN A 489 -31.64 -9.15 6.45
C GLN A 489 -31.14 -10.32 5.60
N ALA A 490 -31.82 -10.64 4.50
CA ALA A 490 -31.37 -11.68 3.57
C ALA A 490 -30.02 -11.32 2.93
N VAL A 491 -29.85 -10.05 2.55
CA VAL A 491 -28.58 -9.51 2.05
C VAL A 491 -27.48 -9.68 3.10
N ARG A 492 -27.67 -9.17 4.33
CA ARG A 492 -26.67 -9.31 5.42
C ARG A 492 -26.32 -10.78 5.69
N ASN A 493 -27.31 -11.68 5.65
CA ASN A 493 -27.09 -13.11 5.81
C ASN A 493 -26.26 -13.74 4.70
N ARG A 494 -26.34 -13.23 3.46
CA ARG A 494 -25.49 -13.68 2.35
C ARG A 494 -24.06 -13.17 2.54
N PHE A 495 -23.89 -11.88 2.86
CA PHE A 495 -22.57 -11.29 3.09
C PHE A 495 -21.85 -11.87 4.31
N SER A 496 -22.57 -12.24 5.37
CA SER A 496 -21.97 -12.89 6.55
C SER A 496 -21.44 -14.30 6.30
N ARG A 497 -21.85 -14.91 5.18
CA ARG A 497 -21.39 -16.22 4.71
C ARG A 497 -20.27 -16.13 3.69
N LEU A 498 -19.87 -14.93 3.26
CA LEU A 498 -18.72 -14.77 2.37
C LEU A 498 -17.47 -15.31 3.05
N ARG A 499 -16.77 -16.19 2.34
CA ARG A 499 -15.47 -16.73 2.76
C ARG A 499 -14.41 -16.11 1.89
N TYR A 500 -13.35 -15.63 2.54
CA TYR A 500 -12.19 -15.06 1.86
C TYR A 500 -11.14 -16.15 1.66
N ARG A 501 -10.29 -16.00 0.64
CA ARG A 501 -9.19 -16.92 0.36
C ARG A 501 -7.89 -16.15 0.20
N SER A 502 -6.74 -16.80 0.37
CA SER A 502 -5.47 -16.21 -0.05
C SER A 502 -5.40 -16.15 -1.57
N GLU A 503 -4.66 -15.18 -2.10
CA GLU A 503 -4.20 -15.26 -3.49
C GLU A 503 -3.28 -16.49 -3.63
N ALA A 504 -3.39 -17.19 -4.76
CA ALA A 504 -2.73 -18.46 -5.02
C ALA A 504 -1.35 -18.26 -5.65
#